data_AF-A0A8S3HET9-F1
#
_entry.id   AF-A0A8S3HET9-F1
#
_cell.length_a   1.000
_cell.length_b   1.000
_cell.length_c   1.000
_cell.angle_alpha   90.00
_cell.angle_beta   90.00
_cell.angle_gamma   90.00
#
_symmetry.space_group_name_H-M   'P 1'
#
loop_
_entity.id
_entity.type
_entity.pdbx_description
1 polymer ?
#
loop_
_entity_poly.entity_id
_entity_poly.type
_entity_poly.pdbx_seq_one_letter_code
_entity_poly.pdbx_strand_id
1 'polypeptide(L)'
;GAPVFYLELTLGQFTSAGPLVVWNVNPLLRGIGYASLATNCFWGLYYMVLIAYCFYYLIASFQLIVPWSTCNNWWNTPLCMDKMTLANLSQSDLISMRNMTTSPSEEYFYRRVLEMSKGIEHPNGIVVELAVALAIAWLICFLALSKGVQSLGKVAYFTALFPYAMLTVLIIRGATLSGAVEGIKFYMGTVNFSMLTHPSVWKDACTQVFYALSCCSGGLIAMASF
;
A
#
# COMPACT_ATOMS: atom_id res chain seq x y z
N GLY A 1 9.22 18.25 -7.11
CA GLY A 1 9.77 17.19 -6.25
C GLY A 1 11.08 17.60 -5.63
N ALA A 2 12.20 17.35 -6.33
CA ALA A 2 13.56 17.48 -5.77
C ALA A 2 13.88 18.83 -5.07
N PRO A 3 13.50 20.01 -5.61
CA PRO A 3 13.78 21.27 -4.91
C PRO A 3 13.09 21.38 -3.54
N VAL A 4 11.84 20.93 -3.44
CA VAL A 4 11.05 20.95 -2.19
C VAL A 4 11.62 19.93 -1.20
N PHE A 5 11.97 18.73 -1.68
CA PHE A 5 12.63 17.72 -0.88
C PHE A 5 13.92 18.24 -0.24
N TYR A 6 14.79 18.89 -1.03
CA TYR A 6 16.04 19.47 -0.53
C TYR A 6 15.80 20.65 0.42
N LEU A 7 14.79 21.47 0.16
CA LEU A 7 14.41 22.57 1.04
C LEU A 7 14.00 22.05 2.43
N GLU A 8 13.16 21.02 2.52
CA GLU A 8 12.74 20.46 3.81
C GLU A 8 13.89 19.82 4.58
N LEU A 9 14.79 19.10 3.89
CA LEU A 9 15.97 18.53 4.51
C LEU A 9 16.91 19.60 5.06
N THR A 10 17.24 20.61 4.24
CA THR A 10 18.14 21.69 4.68
C THR A 10 17.53 22.52 5.80
N LEU A 11 16.21 22.75 5.77
CA LEU A 11 15.50 23.45 6.84
C LEU A 11 15.52 22.66 8.16
N GLY A 12 15.25 21.35 8.12
CA GLY A 12 15.33 20.48 9.30
C GLY A 12 16.73 20.41 9.87
N GLN A 13 17.74 20.23 9.00
CA GLN A 13 19.14 20.16 9.40
C GLN A 13 19.65 21.48 9.99
N PHE A 14 19.34 22.62 9.35
CA PHE A 14 19.79 23.94 9.80
C PHE A 14 19.16 24.35 11.14
N THR A 15 17.88 24.05 11.34
CA THR A 15 17.16 24.43 12.56
C THR A 15 17.32 23.42 13.69
N SER A 16 17.71 22.18 13.38
CA SER A 16 17.75 21.05 14.33
C SER A 16 16.45 20.94 15.15
N ALA A 17 15.33 21.26 14.50
CA ALA A 17 14.03 21.39 15.13
C ALA A 17 12.97 20.59 14.36
N GLY A 18 12.02 20.02 15.11
CA GLY A 18 10.92 19.28 14.52
C GLY A 18 9.93 20.16 13.72
N PRO A 19 9.03 19.54 12.95
CA PRO A 19 8.12 20.21 12.01
C PRO A 19 7.13 21.19 12.63
N LEU A 20 6.90 21.14 13.95
CA LEU A 20 6.11 22.16 14.67
C LEU A 20 6.93 23.39 15.03
N VAL A 21 8.16 23.19 15.48
CA VAL A 21 9.02 24.24 16.05
C VAL A 21 9.72 25.02 14.94
N VAL A 22 9.99 24.39 13.80
CA VAL A 22 10.66 24.99 12.64
C VAL A 22 9.96 26.27 12.14
N TRP A 23 8.63 26.35 12.26
CA TRP A 23 7.84 27.50 11.82
C TRP A 23 7.85 28.67 12.80
N ASN A 24 8.61 28.60 13.90
CA ASN A 24 8.86 29.76 14.76
C ASN A 24 9.64 30.88 14.05
N VAL A 25 10.27 30.57 12.91
CA VAL A 25 10.91 31.57 12.03
C VAL A 25 9.89 32.61 11.51
N ASN A 26 8.63 32.20 11.26
CA ASN A 26 7.56 33.12 10.88
C ASN A 26 6.24 32.72 11.57
N PRO A 27 5.78 33.50 12.56
CA PRO A 27 4.54 33.21 13.31
C PRO A 27 3.30 33.01 12.43
N LEU A 28 3.23 33.66 11.26
CA LEU A 28 2.11 33.49 10.32
C LEU A 28 2.05 32.07 9.72
N LEU A 29 3.18 31.38 9.66
CA LEU A 29 3.30 30.04 9.06
C LEU A 29 3.22 28.91 10.10
N ARG A 30 3.04 29.21 11.38
CA ARG A 30 2.90 28.18 12.44
C ARG A 30 1.78 27.19 12.18
N GLY A 31 0.72 27.60 11.49
CA GLY A 31 -0.39 26.73 11.09
C GLY A 31 0.05 25.54 10.23
N ILE A 32 1.14 25.68 9.46
CA ILE A 32 1.66 24.61 8.60
C ILE A 32 2.11 23.41 9.42
N GLY A 33 2.82 23.64 10.53
CA GLY A 33 3.28 22.56 11.41
C GLY A 33 2.11 21.76 12.01
N TYR A 34 1.06 22.46 12.47
CA TYR A 34 -0.13 21.80 13.00
C TYR A 34 -0.92 21.04 11.92
N ALA A 35 -1.05 21.61 10.72
CA ALA A 35 -1.69 20.95 9.59
C ALA A 35 -0.93 19.69 9.14
N SER A 36 0.41 19.76 9.11
CA SER A 36 1.30 18.62 8.84
C SER A 36 1.12 17.52 9.88
N LEU A 37 1.08 17.86 11.18
CA LEU A 37 0.83 16.88 12.23
C LEU A 37 -0.54 16.20 12.08
N ALA A 38 -1.61 16.99 11.90
CA ALA A 38 -2.96 16.47 11.72
C ALA A 38 -3.05 15.52 10.51
N THR A 39 -2.44 15.90 9.38
CA THR A 39 -2.40 15.07 8.17
C THR A 39 -1.67 13.75 8.41
N ASN A 40 -0.52 13.78 9.09
CA ASN A 40 0.21 12.56 9.45
C ASN A 40 -0.56 11.66 10.41
N CYS A 41 -1.37 12.21 11.31
CA CYS A 41 -2.25 11.39 12.16
C CYS A 41 -3.27 10.61 11.31
N PHE A 42 -3.92 11.27 10.34
CA PHE A 42 -4.84 10.58 9.44
C PHE A 42 -4.14 9.52 8.57
N TRP A 43 -2.98 9.85 8.01
CA TRP A 43 -2.18 8.88 7.25
C TRP A 43 -1.75 7.70 8.11
N GLY A 44 -1.26 7.97 9.33
CA GLY A 44 -0.85 6.93 10.27
C GLY A 44 -1.98 5.96 10.58
N LEU A 45 -3.18 6.45 10.89
CA LEU A 45 -4.35 5.59 11.15
C LEU A 45 -4.72 4.74 9.93
N TYR A 46 -4.75 5.35 8.74
CA TYR A 46 -5.08 4.64 7.50
C TYR A 46 -4.04 3.58 7.12
N TYR A 47 -2.75 3.92 7.13
CA TYR A 47 -1.68 3.01 6.72
C TYR A 47 -1.52 1.83 7.69
N MET A 48 -1.81 2.01 8.99
CA MET A 48 -1.76 0.89 9.94
C MET A 48 -2.80 -0.19 9.63
N VAL A 49 -3.97 0.19 9.08
CA VAL A 49 -4.97 -0.77 8.59
C VAL A 49 -4.43 -1.57 7.39
N LEU A 50 -3.76 -0.91 6.44
CA LEU A 50 -3.14 -1.62 5.31
C LEU A 50 -2.04 -2.59 5.75
N ILE A 51 -1.21 -2.19 6.72
CA ILE A 51 -0.19 -3.06 7.31
C ILE A 51 -0.85 -4.26 8.00
N ALA A 52 -1.98 -4.07 8.69
CA ALA A 52 -2.75 -5.16 9.28
C ALA A 52 -3.23 -6.18 8.24
N TYR A 53 -3.68 -5.72 7.06
CA TYR A 53 -4.02 -6.61 5.95
C TYR A 53 -2.81 -7.43 5.52
N CYS A 54 -1.65 -6.79 5.34
CA CYS A 54 -0.41 -7.50 4.99
C CYS A 54 -0.04 -8.56 6.03
N PHE A 55 -0.13 -8.26 7.32
CA PHE A 55 0.13 -9.24 8.38
C PHE A 55 -0.86 -10.40 8.36
N TYR A 56 -2.15 -10.11 8.17
CA TYR A 56 -3.18 -11.13 8.05
C TYR A 56 -2.87 -12.08 6.87
N TYR A 57 -2.57 -11.53 5.69
CA TYR A 57 -2.21 -12.33 4.51
C TYR A 57 -0.88 -13.09 4.69
N LEU A 58 0.10 -12.51 5.39
CA LEU A 58 1.35 -13.19 5.70
C LEU A 58 1.10 -14.44 6.56
N ILE A 59 0.28 -14.33 7.61
CA ILE A 59 -0.07 -15.46 8.47
C ILE A 59 -0.88 -16.50 7.69
N ALA A 60 -1.85 -16.06 6.89
CA ALA A 60 -2.67 -16.96 6.06
C ALA A 60 -1.84 -17.70 4.98
N SER A 61 -0.69 -17.15 4.58
CA SER A 61 0.21 -17.76 3.59
C SER A 61 1.01 -18.95 4.13
N PHE A 62 1.05 -19.19 5.44
CA PHE A 62 1.73 -20.36 6.03
C PHE A 62 0.96 -21.68 5.87
N GLN A 63 -0.23 -21.64 5.26
CA GLN A 63 -1.01 -22.83 4.95
C GLN A 63 -0.43 -23.56 3.72
N LEU A 64 -0.53 -24.89 3.70
CA LEU A 64 -0.08 -25.72 2.56
C LEU A 64 -0.78 -25.34 1.26
N ILE A 65 -2.07 -25.01 1.33
CA ILE A 65 -2.89 -24.53 0.23
C ILE A 65 -3.41 -23.16 0.66
N VAL A 66 -3.08 -22.12 -0.09
CA VAL A 66 -3.51 -20.76 0.25
C VAL A 66 -5.04 -20.61 0.09
N PRO A 67 -5.75 -19.94 1.01
CA PRO A 67 -7.21 -19.85 1.00
C PRO A 67 -7.82 -19.26 -0.28
N TRP A 68 -7.10 -18.35 -0.94
CA TRP A 68 -7.52 -17.68 -2.16
C TRP A 68 -7.19 -18.43 -3.45
N SER A 69 -6.80 -19.70 -3.36
CA SER A 69 -6.49 -20.54 -4.54
C SER A 69 -7.69 -21.29 -5.10
N THR A 70 -8.71 -21.55 -4.28
CA THR A 70 -9.88 -22.38 -4.64
C THR A 70 -11.19 -21.67 -4.33
N CYS A 71 -12.26 -22.05 -5.01
CA CYS A 71 -13.61 -21.54 -4.76
C CYS A 71 -14.43 -22.41 -3.79
N ASN A 72 -13.84 -23.45 -3.21
CA ASN A 72 -14.53 -24.41 -2.34
C ASN A 72 -14.46 -23.99 -0.86
N ASN A 73 -14.87 -22.76 -0.55
CA ASN A 73 -14.91 -22.26 0.82
C ASN A 73 -16.30 -21.72 1.19
N TRP A 74 -16.59 -21.67 2.50
CA TRP A 74 -17.89 -21.25 3.01
C TRP A 74 -18.24 -19.78 2.75
N TRP A 75 -17.25 -18.94 2.44
CA TRP A 75 -17.45 -17.53 2.08
C TRP A 75 -17.66 -17.31 0.58
N ASN A 76 -17.42 -18.32 -0.25
CA ASN A 76 -17.49 -18.18 -1.71
C ASN A 76 -18.92 -18.20 -2.22
N THR A 77 -19.17 -17.49 -3.32
CA THR A 77 -20.45 -17.57 -4.04
C THR A 77 -20.44 -18.62 -5.13
N PRO A 78 -21.62 -19.01 -5.64
CA PRO A 78 -21.71 -19.80 -6.87
C PRO A 78 -21.10 -19.14 -8.12
N LEU A 79 -20.79 -17.84 -8.08
CA LEU A 79 -20.19 -17.10 -9.19
C LEU A 79 -18.65 -17.11 -9.15
N CYS A 80 -18.05 -17.70 -8.10
CA CYS A 80 -16.61 -17.84 -7.98
C CYS A 80 -16.07 -18.84 -8.99
N MET A 81 -15.07 -18.43 -9.75
CA MET A 81 -14.43 -19.26 -10.77
C MET A 81 -12.92 -19.43 -10.50
N ASP A 82 -12.52 -20.67 -10.23
CA ASP A 82 -11.12 -21.10 -10.16
C ASP A 82 -10.67 -21.83 -11.44
N LYS A 83 -9.38 -22.19 -11.53
CA LYS A 83 -8.83 -22.83 -12.73
C LYS A 83 -9.49 -24.18 -13.05
N MET A 84 -9.97 -24.90 -12.03
CA MET A 84 -10.56 -26.22 -12.18
C MET A 84 -12.01 -26.13 -12.67
N THR A 85 -12.78 -25.21 -12.11
CA THR A 85 -14.16 -24.90 -12.54
C THR A 85 -14.18 -24.36 -13.97
N LEU A 86 -13.21 -23.51 -14.35
CA LEU A 86 -13.05 -23.05 -15.73
C LEU A 86 -12.76 -24.18 -16.73
N ALA A 87 -12.03 -25.22 -16.32
CA ALA A 87 -11.69 -26.34 -17.21
C ALA A 87 -12.88 -27.28 -17.49
N ASN A 88 -13.91 -27.27 -16.64
CA ASN A 88 -15.08 -28.14 -16.74
C ASN A 88 -16.27 -27.49 -17.48
N LEU A 89 -16.18 -26.21 -17.84
CA LEU A 89 -17.26 -25.49 -18.50
C LEU A 89 -17.18 -25.57 -20.04
N SER A 90 -18.34 -25.67 -20.67
CA SER A 90 -18.46 -25.57 -22.12
C SER A 90 -18.16 -24.14 -22.60
N GLN A 91 -17.59 -23.99 -23.80
CA GLN A 91 -17.17 -22.68 -24.32
C GLN A 91 -18.34 -21.69 -24.51
N SER A 92 -19.57 -22.19 -24.68
CA SER A 92 -20.79 -21.37 -24.75
C SER A 92 -21.21 -20.79 -23.40
N ASP A 93 -21.04 -21.54 -22.31
CA ASP A 93 -21.40 -21.09 -20.95
C ASP A 93 -20.38 -20.07 -20.41
N LEU A 94 -19.12 -20.16 -20.85
CA LEU A 94 -18.08 -19.19 -20.48
C LEU A 94 -18.36 -17.79 -21.06
N ILE A 95 -18.98 -17.69 -22.24
CA ILE A 95 -19.25 -16.41 -22.90
C ILE A 95 -20.43 -15.69 -22.23
N SER A 96 -21.44 -16.42 -21.77
CA SER A 96 -22.60 -15.83 -21.07
C SER A 96 -22.26 -15.37 -19.65
N MET A 97 -21.29 -16.03 -18.98
CA MET A 97 -20.95 -15.75 -17.58
C MET A 97 -19.75 -14.82 -17.38
N ARG A 98 -19.04 -14.41 -18.44
CA ARG A 98 -17.78 -13.66 -18.33
C ARG A 98 -17.88 -12.33 -17.55
N ASN A 99 -19.05 -11.68 -17.55
CA ASN A 99 -19.26 -10.40 -16.88
C ASN A 99 -19.85 -10.53 -15.46
N MET A 100 -20.14 -11.75 -15.01
CA MET A 100 -20.75 -12.02 -13.70
C MET A 100 -19.85 -12.84 -12.78
N THR A 101 -18.71 -13.30 -13.28
CA THR A 101 -17.81 -14.21 -12.56
C THR A 101 -16.77 -13.44 -11.76
N THR A 102 -16.45 -13.98 -10.58
CA THR A 102 -15.51 -13.39 -9.62
C THR A 102 -14.32 -14.34 -9.41
N SER A 103 -13.15 -13.78 -9.12
CA SER A 103 -11.97 -14.60 -8.82
C SER A 103 -11.95 -15.05 -7.35
N PRO A 104 -11.39 -16.22 -7.02
CA PRO A 104 -11.29 -16.69 -5.63
C PRO A 104 -10.51 -15.72 -4.74
N SER A 105 -9.51 -15.02 -5.29
CA SER A 105 -8.74 -13.98 -4.58
C SER A 105 -9.56 -12.74 -4.26
N GLU A 106 -10.42 -12.32 -5.19
CA GLU A 106 -11.31 -11.17 -4.99
C GLU A 106 -12.37 -11.48 -3.94
N GLU A 107 -13.02 -12.64 -4.03
CA GLU A 107 -14.00 -13.04 -3.03
C GLU A 107 -13.38 -13.24 -1.65
N TYR A 108 -12.17 -13.82 -1.59
CA TYR A 108 -11.45 -13.95 -0.34
C TYR A 108 -11.23 -12.58 0.32
N PHE A 109 -10.79 -11.57 -0.44
CA PHE A 109 -10.57 -10.22 0.09
C PHE A 109 -11.88 -9.57 0.56
N TYR A 110 -12.89 -9.48 -0.31
CA TYR A 110 -14.10 -8.70 0.01
C TYR A 110 -15.06 -9.41 0.97
N ARG A 111 -15.20 -10.74 0.87
CA ARG A 111 -16.18 -11.49 1.66
C ARG A 111 -15.59 -12.08 2.93
N ARG A 112 -14.36 -12.57 2.90
CA ARG A 112 -13.74 -13.22 4.07
C ARG A 112 -12.86 -12.28 4.88
N VAL A 113 -11.96 -11.52 4.25
CA VAL A 113 -11.03 -10.65 4.99
C VAL A 113 -11.74 -9.39 5.46
N LEU A 114 -12.40 -8.68 4.56
CA LEU A 114 -13.06 -7.42 4.89
C LEU A 114 -14.46 -7.57 5.50
N GLU A 115 -15.13 -8.69 5.24
CA GLU A 115 -16.56 -8.88 5.55
C GLU A 115 -17.40 -7.67 5.14
N MET A 116 -17.19 -7.24 3.88
CA MET A 116 -17.64 -5.94 3.37
C MET A 116 -19.15 -5.73 3.55
N SER A 117 -19.51 -4.61 4.16
CA SER A 117 -20.91 -4.24 4.38
C SER A 117 -21.57 -3.71 3.10
N LYS A 118 -22.90 -3.56 3.14
CA LYS A 118 -23.68 -3.04 2.00
C LYS A 118 -23.40 -1.57 1.67
N GLY A 119 -22.78 -0.83 2.60
CA GLY A 119 -22.47 0.58 2.45
C GLY A 119 -22.02 1.21 3.76
N ILE A 120 -21.58 2.47 3.67
CA ILE A 120 -21.07 3.25 4.81
C ILE A 120 -22.18 3.49 5.86
N GLU A 121 -23.44 3.58 5.42
CA GLU A 121 -24.61 3.79 6.29
C GLU A 121 -24.93 2.59 7.20
N HIS A 122 -24.43 1.40 6.84
CA HIS A 122 -24.69 0.16 7.55
C HIS A 122 -23.37 -0.55 7.83
N PRO A 123 -22.54 -0.03 8.75
CA PRO A 123 -21.31 -0.71 9.12
C PRO A 123 -21.63 -2.06 9.75
N ASN A 124 -20.92 -3.09 9.30
CA ASN A 124 -20.90 -4.38 9.98
C ASN A 124 -20.09 -4.26 11.29
N GLY A 125 -20.06 -5.35 12.07
CA GLY A 125 -19.22 -5.43 13.26
C GLY A 125 -17.71 -5.36 12.94
N ILE A 126 -16.90 -5.29 14.00
CA ILE A 126 -15.44 -5.35 13.88
C ILE A 126 -15.02 -6.79 13.57
N VAL A 127 -14.29 -6.98 12.47
CA VAL A 127 -13.64 -8.26 12.14
C VAL A 127 -12.48 -8.49 13.11
N VAL A 128 -12.63 -9.45 14.02
CA VAL A 128 -11.73 -9.66 15.16
C VAL A 128 -10.33 -10.01 14.70
N GLU A 129 -10.19 -10.83 13.65
CA GLU A 129 -8.90 -11.24 13.10
C GLU A 129 -8.09 -10.04 12.59
N LEU A 130 -8.75 -9.08 11.94
CA LEU A 130 -8.13 -7.85 11.49
C LEU A 130 -7.82 -6.90 12.65
N ALA A 131 -8.67 -6.84 13.68
CA ALA A 131 -8.41 -6.05 14.88
C ALA A 131 -7.17 -6.57 15.63
N VAL A 132 -6.99 -7.89 15.73
CA VAL A 132 -5.78 -8.50 16.30
C VAL A 132 -4.56 -8.22 15.44
N ALA A 133 -4.65 -8.37 14.11
CA ALA A 133 -3.56 -8.03 13.20
C ALA A 133 -3.14 -6.55 13.31
N LEU A 134 -4.12 -5.65 13.48
CA LEU A 134 -3.88 -4.22 13.70
C LEU A 134 -3.19 -3.95 15.05
N ALA A 135 -3.61 -4.64 16.11
CA ALA A 135 -2.95 -4.53 17.42
C ALA A 135 -1.48 -4.99 17.37
N ILE A 136 -1.19 -6.08 16.64
CA ILE A 136 0.17 -6.57 16.40
C ILE A 136 0.98 -5.55 15.59
N ALA A 137 0.41 -4.98 14.54
CA ALA A 137 1.07 -3.95 13.73
C ALA A 137 1.48 -2.73 14.59
N TRP A 138 0.57 -2.23 15.42
CA TRP A 138 0.86 -1.14 16.36
C TRP A 138 1.92 -1.52 17.39
N LEU A 139 1.89 -2.75 17.92
CA LEU A 139 2.90 -3.22 18.86
C LEU A 139 4.29 -3.24 18.20
N ILE A 140 4.40 -3.73 16.96
CA ILE A 140 5.67 -3.74 16.22
C ILE A 140 6.16 -2.30 15.98
N CYS A 141 5.28 -1.39 15.56
CA CYS A 141 5.63 0.02 15.38
C CYS A 141 6.09 0.67 16.69
N PHE A 142 5.41 0.40 17.80
CA PHE A 142 5.81 0.86 19.13
C PHE A 142 7.19 0.33 19.50
N LEU A 143 7.46 -0.98 19.35
CA LEU A 143 8.75 -1.58 19.64
C LEU A 143 9.87 -0.97 18.79
N ALA A 144 9.62 -0.75 17.49
CA ALA A 144 10.58 -0.11 16.59
C ALA A 144 10.93 1.32 17.01
N LEU A 145 9.97 2.06 17.56
CA LEU A 145 10.13 3.46 18.00
C LEU A 145 10.48 3.61 19.49
N SER A 146 10.45 2.54 20.28
CA SER A 146 10.58 2.58 21.75
C SER A 146 11.84 3.27 22.28
N LYS A 147 12.96 3.23 21.53
CA LYS A 147 14.21 3.96 21.86
C LYS A 147 14.48 5.13 20.90
N GLY A 148 13.43 5.67 20.28
CA GLY A 148 13.52 6.74 19.29
C GLY A 148 14.33 6.35 18.06
N VAL A 149 15.09 7.32 17.53
CA VAL A 149 15.82 7.21 16.26
C VAL A 149 16.88 6.12 16.28
N GLN A 150 17.47 5.80 17.45
CA GLN A 150 18.48 4.74 17.57
C GLN A 150 17.93 3.35 17.29
N SER A 151 16.69 3.06 17.73
CA SER A 151 16.02 1.79 17.43
C SER A 151 15.50 1.79 16.00
N LEU A 152 14.88 2.90 15.57
CA LEU A 152 14.35 3.07 14.23
C LEU A 152 15.43 2.82 13.16
N GLY A 153 16.62 3.41 13.32
CA GLY A 153 17.75 3.21 12.40
C GLY A 153 18.21 1.75 12.30
N LYS A 154 18.20 1.00 13.42
CA LYS A 154 18.54 -0.42 13.42
C LYS A 154 17.51 -1.26 12.67
N VAL A 155 16.23 -1.00 12.90
CA VAL A 155 15.13 -1.68 12.20
C VAL A 155 15.13 -1.35 10.71
N ALA A 156 15.46 -0.11 10.36
CA ALA A 156 15.53 0.37 8.98
C ALA A 156 16.52 -0.42 8.10
N TYR A 157 17.63 -0.93 8.64
CA TYR A 157 18.55 -1.77 7.86
C TYR A 157 17.85 -3.00 7.28
N PHE A 158 16.93 -3.62 8.03
CA PHE A 158 16.15 -4.73 7.50
C PHE A 158 14.99 -4.22 6.64
N THR A 159 14.15 -3.32 7.16
CA THR A 159 12.91 -2.94 6.48
C THR A 159 13.12 -2.15 5.19
N ALA A 160 14.26 -1.46 5.03
CA ALA A 160 14.60 -0.78 3.78
C ALA A 160 15.27 -1.70 2.75
N LEU A 161 16.09 -2.68 3.18
CA LEU A 161 16.84 -3.55 2.26
C LEU A 161 16.05 -4.79 1.84
N PHE A 162 15.28 -5.38 2.75
CA PHE A 162 14.53 -6.60 2.48
C PHE A 162 13.55 -6.48 1.29
N PRO A 163 12.81 -5.37 1.10
CA PRO A 163 11.98 -5.18 -0.08
C PRO A 163 12.75 -5.26 -1.39
N TYR A 164 13.99 -4.75 -1.47
CA TYR A 164 14.80 -4.88 -2.68
C TYR A 164 15.17 -6.33 -2.96
N ALA A 165 15.56 -7.08 -1.93
CA ALA A 165 15.83 -8.52 -2.08
C ALA A 165 14.59 -9.28 -2.59
N MET A 166 13.41 -9.00 -2.01
CA MET A 166 12.14 -9.59 -2.44
C MET A 166 11.79 -9.19 -3.87
N LEU A 167 11.92 -7.92 -4.24
CA LEU A 167 11.69 -7.44 -5.61
C LEU A 167 12.63 -8.12 -6.60
N THR A 168 13.90 -8.31 -6.26
CA THR A 168 14.85 -9.05 -7.12
C THR A 168 14.39 -10.48 -7.35
N VAL A 169 13.97 -11.20 -6.29
CA VAL A 169 13.43 -12.57 -6.42
C VAL A 169 12.16 -12.58 -7.28
N LEU A 170 11.24 -11.64 -7.07
CA LEU A 170 10.01 -11.52 -7.86
C LEU A 170 10.28 -11.17 -9.31
N ILE A 171 11.26 -10.32 -9.60
CA ILE A 171 11.67 -9.99 -10.98
C ILE A 171 12.25 -11.22 -11.68
N ILE A 172 13.17 -11.95 -11.02
CA ILE A 172 13.73 -13.18 -11.59
C ILE A 172 12.60 -14.19 -11.85
N ARG A 173 11.73 -14.42 -10.86
CA ARG A 173 10.61 -15.34 -11.03
C ARG A 173 9.65 -14.90 -12.13
N GLY A 174 9.29 -13.62 -12.15
CA GLY A 174 8.45 -13.00 -13.17
C GLY A 174 9.01 -13.17 -14.58
N ALA A 175 10.31 -12.94 -14.76
CA ALA A 175 10.99 -13.09 -16.04
C ALA A 175 11.06 -14.55 -16.52
N THR A 176 11.09 -15.53 -15.60
CA THR A 176 11.10 -16.96 -15.95
C THR A 176 9.72 -17.54 -16.29
N LEU A 177 8.62 -16.80 -16.04
CA LEU A 177 7.27 -17.27 -16.33
C LEU A 177 6.95 -17.11 -17.83
N SER A 178 6.25 -18.11 -18.37
CA SER A 178 5.68 -18.01 -19.72
C SER A 178 4.69 -16.85 -19.77
N GLY A 179 4.77 -16.01 -20.81
CA GLY A 179 3.89 -14.83 -20.93
C GLY A 179 4.51 -13.52 -20.41
N ALA A 180 5.74 -13.54 -19.87
CA ALA A 180 6.37 -12.36 -19.30
C ALA A 180 6.64 -11.26 -20.34
N VAL A 181 7.01 -11.65 -21.57
CA VAL A 181 7.32 -10.72 -22.67
C VAL A 181 6.08 -9.93 -23.09
N GLU A 182 4.91 -10.56 -23.08
CA GLU A 182 3.63 -9.93 -23.39
C GLU A 182 3.29 -8.85 -22.36
N GLY A 183 3.49 -9.13 -21.07
CA GLY A 183 3.32 -8.14 -20.00
C GLY A 183 4.26 -6.95 -20.15
N ILE A 184 5.53 -7.19 -20.49
CA ILE A 184 6.51 -6.12 -20.75
C ILE A 184 6.13 -5.29 -21.99
N LYS A 185 5.70 -5.95 -23.08
CA LYS A 185 5.22 -5.26 -24.29
C LYS A 185 3.98 -4.43 -24.03
N PHE A 186 3.07 -4.91 -23.17
CA PHE A 186 1.91 -4.11 -22.77
C PHE A 186 2.32 -2.89 -21.94
N TYR A 187 3.23 -3.04 -20.97
CA TYR A 187 3.65 -1.93 -20.12
C TYR A 187 4.52 -0.89 -20.86
N MET A 188 5.48 -1.34 -21.69
CA MET A 188 6.47 -0.47 -22.35
C MET A 188 6.21 -0.21 -23.83
N GLY A 189 5.49 -1.10 -24.53
CA GLY A 189 5.35 -1.07 -25.99
C GLY A 189 4.16 -0.26 -26.50
N THR A 190 3.12 -0.04 -25.69
CA THR A 190 1.93 0.75 -26.07
C THR A 190 2.03 2.21 -25.61
N VAL A 191 3.20 2.85 -25.76
CA VAL A 191 3.37 4.26 -25.36
C VAL A 191 2.64 5.16 -26.35
N ASN A 192 1.55 5.78 -25.89
CA ASN A 192 0.82 6.77 -26.67
C ASN A 192 1.36 8.18 -26.38
N PHE A 193 2.26 8.67 -27.24
CA PHE A 193 2.86 10.00 -27.09
C PHE A 193 1.86 11.15 -27.19
N SER A 194 0.71 10.96 -27.83
CA SER A 194 -0.36 11.97 -27.86
C SER A 194 -0.87 12.29 -26.45
N MET A 195 -0.78 11.34 -25.51
CA MET A 195 -1.18 11.56 -24.12
C MET A 195 -0.35 12.65 -23.41
N LEU A 196 0.89 12.90 -23.84
CA LEU A 196 1.73 13.96 -23.25
C LEU A 196 1.20 15.38 -23.53
N THR A 197 0.33 15.53 -24.52
CA THR A 197 -0.35 16.81 -24.78
C THR A 197 -1.46 17.11 -23.78
N HIS A 198 -1.96 16.09 -23.08
CA HIS A 198 -3.01 16.27 -22.08
C HIS A 198 -2.43 16.73 -20.74
N PRO A 199 -2.92 17.85 -20.17
CA PRO A 199 -2.45 18.34 -18.87
C PRO A 199 -2.65 17.37 -17.70
N SER A 200 -3.62 16.46 -17.81
CA SER A 200 -3.89 15.44 -16.77
C SER A 200 -2.68 14.55 -16.52
N VAL A 201 -1.95 14.13 -17.56
CA VAL A 201 -0.76 13.27 -17.43
C VAL A 201 0.33 13.97 -16.63
N TRP A 202 0.54 15.26 -16.85
CA TRP A 202 1.50 16.07 -16.10
C TRP A 202 1.07 16.31 -14.66
N LYS A 203 -0.23 16.55 -14.43
CA LYS A 203 -0.79 16.65 -13.08
C LYS A 203 -0.57 15.35 -12.30
N ASP A 204 -0.82 14.20 -12.90
CA ASP A 204 -0.67 12.88 -12.27
C ASP A 204 0.81 12.58 -12.02
N ALA A 205 1.70 12.89 -12.97
CA ALA A 205 3.15 12.76 -12.79
C ALA A 205 3.67 13.64 -11.65
N CYS A 206 3.24 14.90 -11.57
CA CYS A 206 3.57 15.79 -10.45
C CYS A 206 3.07 15.20 -9.13
N THR A 207 1.81 14.77 -9.07
CA THR A 207 1.18 14.17 -7.89
C THR A 207 1.97 12.95 -7.41
N GLN A 208 2.36 12.06 -8.33
CA GLN A 208 3.18 10.89 -8.05
C GLN A 208 4.54 11.27 -7.44
N VAL A 209 5.23 12.27 -8.01
CA VAL A 209 6.53 12.72 -7.48
C VAL A 209 6.40 13.32 -6.08
N PHE A 210 5.33 14.07 -5.80
CA PHE A 210 5.11 14.65 -4.47
C PHE A 210 4.85 13.57 -3.41
N TYR A 211 3.98 12.60 -3.70
CA TYR A 211 3.70 11.50 -2.77
C TYR A 211 4.86 10.52 -2.62
N ALA A 212 5.56 10.18 -3.71
CA ALA A 212 6.71 9.27 -3.67
C ALA A 212 7.85 9.80 -2.80
N LEU A 213 8.10 11.11 -2.82
CA LEU A 213 9.11 11.75 -1.97
C LEU A 213 8.59 12.15 -0.59
N SER A 214 7.27 12.02 -0.34
CA SER A 214 6.62 12.45 0.90
C SER A 214 6.90 13.91 1.28
N CYS A 215 7.06 14.79 0.27
CA CYS A 215 7.32 16.22 0.48
C CYS A 215 6.13 16.90 1.20
N CYS A 216 6.41 17.97 1.93
CA CYS A 216 5.42 18.80 2.64
C CYS A 216 4.71 18.08 3.81
N SER A 217 5.14 16.87 4.14
CA SER A 217 4.59 16.10 5.26
C SER A 217 5.22 16.48 6.60
N GLY A 218 6.37 17.17 6.62
CA GLY A 218 7.14 17.43 7.84
C GLY A 218 7.96 16.24 8.35
N GLY A 219 7.78 15.04 7.78
CA GLY A 219 8.59 13.86 8.11
C GLY A 219 10.06 14.04 7.74
N LEU A 220 10.36 14.66 6.59
CA LEU A 220 11.73 14.97 6.17
C LEU A 220 12.43 15.97 7.10
N ILE A 221 11.70 16.98 7.57
CA ILE A 221 12.19 17.96 8.55
C ILE A 221 12.53 17.25 9.86
N ALA A 222 11.64 16.38 10.35
CA ALA A 222 11.88 15.61 11.57
C ALA A 222 13.12 14.71 11.45
N MET A 223 13.24 13.97 10.33
CA MET A 223 14.38 13.08 10.11
C MET A 223 15.71 13.82 9.97
N ALA A 224 15.72 14.98 9.30
CA ALA A 224 16.92 15.79 9.13
C ALA A 224 17.33 16.58 10.39
N SER A 225 16.46 16.66 11.40
CA SER A 225 16.74 17.38 12.65
C SER A 225 17.63 16.61 13.65
N PHE A 226 17.87 15.33 13.40
CA PHE A 226 18.74 14.44 14.19
C PHE A 226 20.10 14.23 13.52
#